data_AF-A0A1W9RDQ2-F1
#
_entry.id   AF-A0A1W9RDQ2-F1
#
_cell.length_a   1.000
_cell.length_b   1.000
_cell.length_c   1.000
_cell.angle_alpha   90.00
_cell.angle_beta   90.00
_cell.angle_gamma   90.00
#
_symmetry.space_group_name_H-M   'P 1'
#
loop_
_entity.id
_entity.type
_entity.pdbx_description
1 polymer ?
#
loop_
_entity_poly.entity_id
_entity_poly.type
_entity_poly.pdbx_seq_one_letter_code
_entity_poly.pdbx_strand_id
1 'polypeptide(L)'
;YLFADVKNFLLYDFFATEGYVNENVFAYSNRSGDERALVVFNNKFERARGWIKTSVAYKVKTESGEHLEQKSLAEGLGLRNDDRYFTIFRDQINGLEFIRSNRQLWNDGLYVELEAFKYQVFLDFREVEDNEWHHYAQLNDYLNGRGVPNIEETVKELYLQPVHLQFEKLIHQESLRQFRRLRTASVYSATDYLMQSFDGFISVAAKFVAAENKTSKIIEGFKKNLFRVSNLPDSISGFMTIKKYQTAFKKLFMEIQNKEIQWERKLFFFLALRDIGKLIAENDHAELSRSYIDEWLLGKLMRHSLTESKIAENEIERIILLTEILVLFQDWHENLEEEKPIYHLLKNLLAYSEIQNFLGVNRYEDILWYNKENFESLIRWLTLVALFEMPSKKTTANKKAKKIFYIAENLQSISKKSGYQIEKLIELSKELK
;
A
#
# COMPACT_ATOMS: atom_id res chain seq x y z
N TYR A 1 19.61 -7.41 30.84
CA TYR A 1 20.77 -8.27 30.54
C TYR A 1 21.62 -7.66 29.43
N LEU A 2 21.06 -7.25 28.27
CA LEU A 2 21.83 -6.61 27.17
C LEU A 2 22.60 -5.33 27.57
N PHE A 3 22.16 -4.62 28.61
CA PHE A 3 22.84 -3.43 29.15
C PHE A 3 23.51 -3.64 30.51
N ALA A 4 23.52 -4.87 31.05
CA ALA A 4 23.96 -5.15 32.42
C ALA A 4 24.95 -6.32 32.53
N ASP A 5 24.98 -7.23 31.55
CA ASP A 5 25.94 -8.33 31.49
C ASP A 5 27.22 -7.89 30.77
N VAL A 6 28.38 -8.35 31.22
CA VAL A 6 29.70 -7.96 30.70
C VAL A 6 30.31 -9.00 29.76
N LYS A 7 29.67 -10.16 29.58
CA LYS A 7 30.27 -11.29 28.83
C LYS A 7 30.72 -10.93 27.41
N ASN A 8 29.94 -10.11 26.69
CA ASN A 8 30.27 -9.64 25.34
C ASN A 8 30.41 -8.11 25.27
N PHE A 9 30.66 -7.46 26.41
CA PHE A 9 30.80 -6.01 26.47
C PHE A 9 32.14 -5.59 25.88
N LEU A 10 32.11 -4.66 24.93
CA LEU A 10 33.30 -4.09 24.31
C LEU A 10 33.17 -2.56 24.29
N LEU A 11 34.22 -1.88 24.75
CA LEU A 11 34.39 -0.44 24.62
C LEU A 11 35.29 -0.18 23.40
N TYR A 12 35.00 0.85 22.62
CA TYR A 12 35.69 1.17 21.38
C TYR A 12 36.34 2.53 21.41
N ASP A 13 37.46 2.66 20.71
CA ASP A 13 38.02 3.95 20.37
C ASP A 13 37.17 4.61 19.26
N PHE A 14 36.87 5.90 19.43
CA PHE A 14 36.23 6.72 18.42
C PHE A 14 37.29 7.52 17.66
N PHE A 15 37.55 7.16 16.41
CA PHE A 15 38.53 7.85 15.57
C PHE A 15 37.87 9.02 14.84
N ALA A 16 38.24 10.25 15.21
CA ALA A 16 37.80 11.44 14.51
C ALA A 16 38.22 11.40 13.03
N THR A 17 37.49 12.11 12.17
CA THR A 17 37.81 12.22 10.73
C THR A 17 39.23 12.72 10.44
N GLU A 18 39.82 13.44 11.39
CA GLU A 18 41.16 14.00 11.38
C GLU A 18 42.25 12.98 11.80
N GLY A 19 41.87 11.74 12.16
CA GLY A 19 42.79 10.61 12.40
C GLY A 19 43.25 10.40 13.85
N TYR A 20 42.75 11.18 14.81
CA TYR A 20 43.04 11.01 16.24
C TYR A 20 41.86 10.38 16.99
N VAL A 21 42.12 9.79 18.16
CA VAL A 21 41.06 9.25 19.04
C VAL A 21 40.39 10.40 19.79
N ASN A 22 39.09 10.57 19.64
CA ASN A 22 38.32 11.55 20.40
C ASN A 22 37.83 10.94 21.72
N GLU A 23 38.57 11.20 22.78
CA GLU A 23 38.28 10.70 24.14
C GLU A 23 36.96 11.21 24.74
N ASN A 24 36.31 12.20 24.11
CA ASN A 24 35.01 12.71 24.57
C ASN A 24 33.83 11.91 24.01
N VAL A 25 34.07 11.00 23.07
CA VAL A 25 33.04 10.12 22.53
C VAL A 25 33.26 8.71 23.06
N PHE A 26 32.25 8.20 23.74
CA PHE A 26 32.25 6.86 24.28
C PHE A 26 31.36 5.98 23.42
N ALA A 27 31.92 4.88 22.92
CA ALA A 27 31.21 3.90 22.12
C ALA A 27 31.36 2.52 22.75
N TYR A 28 30.25 1.82 23.01
CA TYR A 28 30.30 0.45 23.50
C TYR A 28 29.21 -0.42 22.88
N SER A 29 29.53 -1.69 22.69
CA SER A 29 28.57 -2.69 22.22
C SER A 29 28.39 -3.79 23.24
N ASN A 30 27.25 -4.47 23.15
CA ASN A 30 27.02 -5.71 23.87
C ASN A 30 26.16 -6.66 23.05
N ARG A 31 26.22 -7.94 23.40
CA ARG A 31 25.46 -9.00 22.73
C ARG A 31 24.99 -10.06 23.72
N SER A 32 23.76 -10.53 23.52
CA SER A 32 23.19 -11.66 24.25
C SER A 32 22.36 -12.53 23.29
N GLY A 33 22.86 -13.73 22.98
CA GLY A 33 22.30 -14.52 21.87
C GLY A 33 22.42 -13.76 20.56
N ASP A 34 21.29 -13.58 19.87
CA ASP A 34 21.20 -12.85 18.60
C ASP A 34 20.92 -11.35 18.78
N GLU A 35 20.63 -10.91 20.01
CA GLU A 35 20.39 -9.50 20.29
C GLU A 35 21.71 -8.75 20.45
N ARG A 36 21.81 -7.61 19.78
CA ARG A 36 23.01 -6.79 19.72
C ARG A 36 22.63 -5.33 20.03
N ALA A 37 23.52 -4.62 20.70
CA ALA A 37 23.37 -3.20 20.99
C ALA A 37 24.67 -2.46 20.72
N LEU A 38 24.57 -1.22 20.24
CA LEU A 38 25.68 -0.27 20.17
C LEU A 38 25.19 1.08 20.68
N VAL A 39 25.85 1.59 21.72
CA VAL A 39 25.56 2.91 22.29
C VAL A 39 26.75 3.82 22.02
N VAL A 40 26.48 5.01 21.52
CA VAL A 40 27.48 6.04 21.28
C VAL A 40 27.01 7.33 21.92
N PHE A 41 27.84 7.95 22.76
CA PHE A 41 27.50 9.23 23.37
C PHE A 41 28.67 10.19 23.34
N ASN A 42 28.35 11.45 23.05
CA ASN A 42 29.29 12.56 23.07
C ASN A 42 29.16 13.31 24.40
N ASN A 43 30.25 13.36 25.18
CA ASN A 43 30.28 13.98 26.50
C ASN A 43 30.70 15.46 26.47
N LYS A 44 30.85 16.07 25.28
CA LYS A 44 31.34 17.44 25.12
C LYS A 44 30.34 18.31 24.37
N PHE A 45 30.40 19.62 24.63
CA PHE A 45 29.62 20.64 23.93
C PHE A 45 30.21 21.00 22.55
N GLU A 46 30.56 20.01 21.75
CA GLU A 46 31.12 20.17 20.40
C GLU A 46 30.59 19.03 19.52
N ARG A 47 30.42 19.26 18.21
CA ARG A 47 30.03 18.20 17.28
C ARG A 47 31.19 17.20 17.12
N ALA A 48 30.88 15.92 17.15
CA ALA A 48 31.83 14.84 16.89
C ALA A 48 31.41 14.05 15.64
N ARG A 49 32.40 13.66 14.83
CA ARG A 49 32.21 12.82 13.64
C ARG A 49 33.42 11.92 13.45
N GLY A 50 33.19 10.67 13.07
CA GLY A 50 34.27 9.69 13.08
C GLY A 50 33.80 8.25 12.99
N TRP A 51 34.73 7.34 13.24
CA TRP A 51 34.57 5.91 13.01
C TRP A 51 34.74 5.13 14.31
N ILE A 52 33.87 4.14 14.49
CA ILE A 52 33.96 3.11 15.52
C ILE A 52 34.38 1.82 14.82
N LYS A 53 35.61 1.36 15.04
CA LYS A 53 36.14 0.18 14.35
C LYS A 53 36.72 -0.86 15.27
N THR A 54 37.64 -0.50 16.16
CA THR A 54 38.40 -1.45 16.97
C THR A 54 38.16 -1.19 18.44
N SER A 55 37.97 -2.25 19.23
CA SER A 55 37.81 -2.15 20.66
C SER A 55 39.10 -1.66 21.33
N VAL A 56 38.96 -1.01 22.48
CA VAL A 56 40.09 -0.86 23.39
C VAL A 56 40.65 -2.23 23.76
N ALA A 57 41.94 -2.31 24.07
CA ALA A 57 42.55 -3.57 24.50
C ALA A 57 42.00 -3.99 25.87
N TYR A 58 41.57 -5.25 25.99
CA TYR A 58 41.09 -5.83 27.24
C TYR A 58 41.78 -7.17 27.52
N LYS A 59 41.84 -7.55 28.80
CA LYS A 59 42.53 -8.79 29.23
C LYS A 59 41.62 -10.00 29.09
N VAL A 60 42.13 -11.05 28.47
CA VAL A 60 41.48 -12.35 28.37
C VAL A 60 42.30 -13.41 29.11
N LYS A 61 41.64 -14.18 29.97
CA LYS A 61 42.21 -15.30 30.71
C LYS A 61 41.98 -16.60 29.94
N THR A 62 43.04 -17.27 29.56
CA THR A 62 43.02 -18.59 28.92
C THR A 62 43.76 -19.62 29.79
N GLU A 63 43.63 -20.91 29.49
CA GLU A 63 44.36 -21.98 30.20
C GLU A 63 45.89 -21.81 30.10
N SER A 64 46.38 -21.09 29.08
CA SER A 64 47.79 -20.81 28.81
C SER A 64 48.32 -19.49 29.41
N GLY A 65 47.48 -18.68 30.07
CA GLY A 65 47.88 -17.41 30.69
C GLY A 65 46.93 -16.24 30.42
N GLU A 66 47.42 -15.01 30.66
CA GLU A 66 46.69 -13.77 30.36
C GLU A 66 47.30 -13.11 29.11
N HIS A 67 46.46 -12.65 28.19
CA HIS A 67 46.88 -11.81 27.07
C HIS A 67 45.90 -10.66 26.83
N LEU A 68 46.35 -9.64 26.10
CA LEU A 68 45.50 -8.54 25.64
C LEU A 68 44.89 -8.89 24.29
N GLU A 69 43.60 -8.67 24.14
CA GLU A 69 42.85 -8.89 22.91
C GLU A 69 42.15 -7.60 22.49
N GLN A 70 41.97 -7.42 21.19
CA GLN A 70 41.13 -6.40 20.58
C GLN A 70 40.21 -7.06 19.56
N LYS A 71 39.01 -6.52 19.41
CA LYS A 71 38.04 -6.98 18.42
C LYS A 71 37.58 -5.82 17.56
N SER A 72 37.33 -6.09 16.29
CA SER A 72 36.59 -5.17 15.44
C SER A 72 35.13 -5.05 15.91
N LEU A 73 34.47 -3.96 15.54
CA LEU A 73 33.04 -3.74 15.80
C LEU A 73 32.20 -4.86 15.19
N ALA A 74 32.54 -5.30 13.99
CA ALA A 74 31.85 -6.40 13.31
C ALA A 74 32.00 -7.73 14.07
N GLU A 75 33.18 -8.02 14.63
CA GLU A 75 33.38 -9.19 15.52
C GLU A 75 32.59 -9.06 16.82
N GLY A 76 32.59 -7.87 17.43
CA GLY A 76 31.87 -7.59 18.67
C GLY A 76 30.36 -7.77 18.54
N LEU A 77 29.81 -7.37 17.40
CA LEU A 77 28.41 -7.57 17.04
C LEU A 77 28.14 -8.98 16.50
N GLY A 78 29.18 -9.75 16.15
CA GLY A 78 29.06 -11.09 15.58
C GLY A 78 28.36 -11.09 14.22
N LEU A 79 28.85 -10.25 13.30
CA LEU A 79 28.34 -10.13 11.93
C LEU A 79 29.15 -11.02 10.98
N ARG A 80 28.50 -11.56 9.95
CA ARG A 80 29.16 -12.37 8.90
C ARG A 80 30.08 -11.51 8.06
N ASN A 81 31.25 -12.03 7.70
CA ASN A 81 32.22 -11.34 6.83
C ASN A 81 32.04 -11.74 5.36
N ASP A 82 30.88 -11.41 4.78
CA ASP A 82 30.48 -11.77 3.41
C ASP A 82 29.94 -10.51 2.69
N ASP A 83 30.34 -10.31 1.44
CA ASP A 83 29.93 -9.16 0.60
C ASP A 83 28.44 -9.20 0.24
N ARG A 84 27.82 -10.38 0.30
CA ARG A 84 26.40 -10.56 0.01
C ARG A 84 25.50 -10.21 1.19
N TYR A 85 26.07 -9.91 2.35
CA TYR A 85 25.30 -9.64 3.57
C TYR A 85 25.35 -8.17 3.94
N PHE A 86 24.19 -7.68 4.37
CA PHE A 86 23.99 -6.33 4.90
C PHE A 86 23.40 -6.42 6.30
N THR A 87 23.75 -5.46 7.15
CA THR A 87 23.18 -5.35 8.49
C THR A 87 22.24 -4.16 8.54
N ILE A 88 20.99 -4.42 8.93
CA ILE A 88 19.98 -3.41 9.24
C ILE A 88 19.93 -3.22 10.75
N PHE A 89 19.88 -1.98 11.22
CA PHE A 89 19.77 -1.65 12.64
C PHE A 89 19.04 -0.33 12.81
N ARG A 90 18.48 -0.10 14.00
CA ARG A 90 17.59 1.03 14.29
C ARG A 90 18.15 1.92 15.39
N ASP A 91 18.19 3.23 15.14
CA ASP A 91 18.41 4.21 16.19
C ASP A 91 17.10 4.43 16.96
N GLN A 92 17.09 4.05 18.25
CA GLN A 92 15.89 4.13 19.09
C GLN A 92 15.48 5.57 19.42
N ILE A 93 16.35 6.56 19.18
CA ILE A 93 16.08 7.96 19.51
C ILE A 93 15.22 8.65 18.45
N ASN A 94 15.57 8.50 17.17
CA ASN A 94 14.82 9.08 16.05
C ASN A 94 13.92 8.05 15.34
N GLY A 95 14.07 6.76 15.67
CA GLY A 95 13.27 5.67 15.11
C GLY A 95 13.67 5.26 13.69
N LEU A 96 14.77 5.80 13.13
CA LEU A 96 15.24 5.49 11.78
C LEU A 96 16.03 4.19 11.75
N GLU A 97 15.85 3.43 10.69
CA GLU A 97 16.64 2.27 10.33
C GLU A 97 17.79 2.67 9.38
N PHE A 98 18.90 1.98 9.51
CA PHE A 98 20.10 2.14 8.72
C PHE A 98 20.48 0.78 8.14
N ILE A 99 21.04 0.78 6.93
CA ILE A 99 21.63 -0.41 6.31
C ILE A 99 23.11 -0.15 6.04
N ARG A 100 23.95 -1.16 6.29
CA ARG A 100 25.39 -1.16 5.97
C ARG A 100 25.81 -2.47 5.37
N SER A 101 26.70 -2.43 4.38
CA SER A 101 27.40 -3.64 3.93
C SER A 101 28.19 -4.24 5.10
N ASN A 102 28.07 -5.55 5.30
CA ASN A 102 28.86 -6.22 6.32
C ASN A 102 30.35 -6.11 6.04
N ARG A 103 30.77 -6.24 4.78
CA ARG A 103 32.18 -6.08 4.41
C ARG A 103 32.70 -4.69 4.78
N GLN A 104 31.91 -3.65 4.55
CA GLN A 104 32.26 -2.29 4.96
C GLN A 104 32.41 -2.19 6.49
N LEU A 105 31.49 -2.78 7.26
CA LEU A 105 31.60 -2.80 8.73
C LEU A 105 32.85 -3.53 9.23
N TRP A 106 33.29 -4.59 8.55
CA TRP A 106 34.54 -5.30 8.85
C TRP A 106 35.79 -4.47 8.50
N ASN A 107 35.78 -3.83 7.34
CA ASN A 107 36.94 -3.10 6.81
C ASN A 107 37.12 -1.71 7.44
N ASP A 108 36.03 -0.95 7.58
CA ASP A 108 36.07 0.47 7.91
C ASP A 108 35.45 0.76 9.29
N GLY A 109 34.58 -0.13 9.79
CA GLY A 109 33.78 0.10 10.98
C GLY A 109 32.51 0.88 10.67
N LEU A 110 31.94 1.52 11.70
CA LEU A 110 30.73 2.32 11.56
C LEU A 110 31.05 3.82 11.68
N TYR A 111 30.70 4.58 10.65
CA TYR A 111 30.73 6.05 10.71
C TYR A 111 29.53 6.59 11.49
N VAL A 112 29.79 7.53 12.40
CA VAL A 112 28.81 8.16 13.28
C VAL A 112 29.05 9.67 13.36
N GLU A 113 27.97 10.43 13.38
CA GLU A 113 27.97 11.86 13.66
C GLU A 113 27.04 12.18 14.84
N LEU A 114 27.55 12.95 15.80
CA LEU A 114 26.84 13.33 17.01
C LEU A 114 26.98 14.84 17.25
N GLU A 115 25.86 15.51 17.45
CA GLU A 115 25.87 16.88 17.94
C GLU A 115 26.30 16.95 19.43
N ALA A 116 26.51 18.16 19.92
CA ALA A 116 26.89 18.42 21.32
C ALA A 116 25.95 17.71 22.33
N PHE A 117 26.53 16.95 23.26
CA PHE A 117 25.82 16.18 24.29
C PHE A 117 24.75 15.20 23.78
N LYS A 118 24.83 14.79 22.50
CA LYS A 118 23.92 13.79 21.94
C LYS A 118 24.46 12.38 22.07
N TYR A 119 23.53 11.44 22.01
CA TYR A 119 23.79 10.02 21.99
C TYR A 119 22.90 9.34 20.95
N GLN A 120 23.37 8.20 20.47
CA GLN A 120 22.65 7.28 19.59
C GLN A 120 22.62 5.91 20.24
N VAL A 121 21.47 5.24 20.14
CA VAL A 121 21.27 3.89 20.68
C VAL A 121 20.81 3.01 19.55
N PHE A 122 21.73 2.27 18.96
CA PHE A 122 21.44 1.32 17.91
C PHE A 122 21.04 -0.03 18.52
N LEU A 123 19.87 -0.54 18.12
CA LEU A 123 19.34 -1.85 18.46
C LEU A 123 18.81 -2.55 17.19
N ASP A 124 18.17 -3.70 17.38
CA ASP A 124 17.44 -4.43 16.33
C ASP A 124 18.32 -4.82 15.13
N PHE A 125 19.59 -5.10 15.40
CA PHE A 125 20.56 -5.55 14.40
C PHE A 125 20.15 -6.89 13.81
N ARG A 126 19.82 -6.88 12.52
CA ARG A 126 19.48 -8.07 11.73
C ARG A 126 20.30 -8.10 10.45
N GLU A 127 20.79 -9.28 10.09
CA GLU A 127 21.52 -9.50 8.86
C GLU A 127 20.55 -9.96 7.77
N VAL A 128 20.67 -9.38 6.59
CA VAL A 128 19.93 -9.76 5.38
C VAL A 128 20.92 -10.13 4.28
N GLU A 129 20.63 -11.22 3.57
CA GLU A 129 21.36 -11.57 2.35
C GLU A 129 20.74 -10.80 1.18
N ASP A 130 21.59 -10.28 0.31
CA ASP A 130 21.14 -9.59 -0.88
C ASP A 130 20.47 -10.55 -1.87
N ASN A 131 19.51 -10.04 -2.63
CA ASN A 131 18.81 -10.83 -3.64
C ASN A 131 19.58 -10.84 -4.97
N GLU A 132 19.12 -11.65 -5.92
CA GLU A 132 19.72 -11.77 -7.26
C GLU A 132 19.78 -10.44 -8.05
N TRP A 133 18.98 -9.45 -7.65
CA TRP A 133 18.92 -8.12 -8.26
C TRP A 133 19.71 -7.05 -7.49
N HIS A 134 20.40 -7.43 -6.41
CA HIS A 134 21.23 -6.55 -5.60
C HIS A 134 20.51 -5.34 -5.00
N HIS A 135 19.23 -5.48 -4.63
CA HIS A 135 18.45 -4.34 -4.14
C HIS A 135 18.98 -3.77 -2.82
N TYR A 136 19.51 -4.61 -1.91
CA TYR A 136 20.07 -4.11 -0.66
C TYR A 136 21.40 -3.38 -0.89
N ALA A 137 22.23 -3.84 -1.82
CA ALA A 137 23.42 -3.11 -2.25
C ALA A 137 23.08 -1.75 -2.86
N GLN A 138 22.15 -1.72 -3.82
CA GLN A 138 21.70 -0.47 -4.44
C GLN A 138 21.13 0.52 -3.41
N LEU A 139 20.34 0.03 -2.45
CA LEU A 139 19.80 0.86 -1.38
C LEU A 139 20.90 1.39 -0.46
N ASN A 140 21.85 0.55 -0.05
CA ASN A 140 22.99 0.95 0.76
C ASN A 140 23.78 2.09 0.10
N ASP A 141 24.06 1.95 -1.20
CA ASP A 141 24.78 2.96 -1.98
C ASP A 141 23.98 4.25 -2.14
N TYR A 142 22.67 4.13 -2.39
CA TYR A 142 21.77 5.28 -2.52
C TYR A 142 21.60 6.08 -1.22
N LEU A 143 21.45 5.37 -0.09
CA LEU A 143 21.32 6.01 1.22
C LEU A 143 22.64 6.63 1.67
N ASN A 144 23.78 6.03 1.29
CA ASN A 144 25.12 6.50 1.59
C ASN A 144 25.26 6.95 3.06
N GLY A 145 24.87 6.07 3.97
CA GLY A 145 24.93 6.36 5.40
C GLY A 145 23.65 6.91 6.03
N ARG A 146 22.73 7.48 5.25
CA ARG A 146 21.47 8.06 5.75
C ARG A 146 20.50 6.98 6.26
N GLY A 147 19.71 7.35 7.27
CA GLY A 147 18.65 6.49 7.80
C GLY A 147 17.30 6.76 7.14
N VAL A 148 16.42 5.75 7.14
CA VAL A 148 15.04 5.82 6.64
C VAL A 148 14.08 5.24 7.67
N PRO A 149 12.78 5.59 7.66
CA PRO A 149 11.84 5.04 8.65
C PRO A 149 11.71 3.51 8.62
N ASN A 150 11.84 2.89 7.43
CA ASN A 150 11.72 1.44 7.24
C ASN A 150 12.53 0.99 6.00
N ILE A 151 13.54 0.14 6.19
CA ILE A 151 14.39 -0.35 5.10
C ILE A 151 13.61 -1.28 4.15
N GLU A 152 12.76 -2.15 4.67
CA GLU A 152 12.01 -3.13 3.86
C GLU A 152 11.02 -2.42 2.92
N GLU A 153 10.31 -1.41 3.40
CA GLU A 153 9.45 -0.56 2.55
C GLU A 153 10.28 0.18 1.49
N THR A 154 11.44 0.71 1.86
CA THR A 154 12.30 1.46 0.91
C THR A 154 12.88 0.55 -0.18
N VAL A 155 13.30 -0.68 0.15
CA VAL A 155 13.72 -1.70 -0.83
C VAL A 155 12.56 -2.04 -1.76
N LYS A 156 11.36 -2.22 -1.20
CA LYS A 156 10.16 -2.53 -1.98
C LYS A 156 9.83 -1.42 -2.98
N GLU A 157 9.94 -0.16 -2.58
CA GLU A 157 9.76 0.98 -3.49
C GLU A 157 10.81 1.03 -4.60
N LEU A 158 12.07 0.77 -4.27
CA LEU A 158 13.14 0.72 -5.27
C LEU A 158 12.85 -0.36 -6.32
N TYR A 159 12.42 -1.55 -5.89
CA TYR A 159 12.03 -2.63 -6.79
C TYR A 159 10.82 -2.24 -7.66
N LEU A 160 9.80 -1.61 -7.07
CA LEU A 160 8.55 -1.27 -7.75
C LEU A 160 8.66 -0.01 -8.64
N GLN A 161 9.78 0.69 -8.63
CA GLN A 161 9.98 1.96 -9.34
C GLN A 161 9.55 1.92 -10.83
N PRO A 162 9.83 0.87 -11.62
CA PRO A 162 9.35 0.78 -13.00
C PRO A 162 7.82 0.76 -13.11
N VAL A 163 7.12 0.06 -12.20
CA VAL A 163 5.64 0.01 -12.15
C VAL A 163 5.10 1.35 -11.67
N HIS A 164 5.70 1.92 -10.63
CA HIS A 164 5.32 3.22 -10.06
C HIS A 164 5.35 4.33 -11.11
N LEU A 165 6.45 4.43 -11.88
CA LEU A 165 6.57 5.42 -12.95
C LEU A 165 5.47 5.33 -14.01
N GLN A 166 5.02 4.12 -14.36
CA GLN A 166 3.95 3.96 -15.36
C GLN A 166 2.58 4.23 -14.74
N PHE A 167 2.36 3.80 -13.50
CA PHE A 167 1.11 4.06 -12.79
C PHE A 167 0.92 5.56 -12.54
N GLU A 168 1.95 6.28 -12.09
CA GLU A 168 1.93 7.74 -11.91
C GLU A 168 1.53 8.47 -13.20
N LYS A 169 2.07 8.06 -14.36
CA LYS A 169 1.66 8.58 -15.67
C LYS A 169 0.17 8.29 -15.94
N LEU A 170 -0.29 7.07 -15.67
CA LEU A 170 -1.69 6.69 -15.84
C LEU A 170 -2.62 7.52 -14.95
N ILE A 171 -2.26 7.80 -13.70
CA ILE A 171 -3.10 8.57 -12.76
C ILE A 171 -2.83 10.08 -12.75
N HIS A 172 -1.92 10.56 -13.60
CA HIS A 172 -1.57 11.97 -13.70
C HIS A 172 -2.79 12.85 -14.01
N GLN A 173 -2.70 14.14 -13.65
CA GLN A 173 -3.82 15.10 -13.85
C GLN A 173 -4.28 15.16 -15.32
N GLU A 174 -3.36 14.99 -16.26
CA GLU A 174 -3.69 14.97 -17.69
C GLU A 174 -4.55 13.77 -18.07
N SER A 175 -4.28 12.57 -17.54
CA SER A 175 -5.13 11.39 -17.73
C SER A 175 -6.55 11.62 -17.24
N LEU A 176 -6.73 12.28 -16.09
CA LEU A 176 -8.07 12.65 -15.63
C LEU A 176 -8.76 13.64 -16.59
N ARG A 177 -8.02 14.62 -17.15
CA ARG A 177 -8.56 15.54 -18.15
C ARG A 177 -8.99 14.81 -19.41
N GLN A 178 -8.21 13.83 -19.88
CA GLN A 178 -8.58 12.99 -21.02
C GLN A 178 -9.80 12.12 -20.69
N PHE A 179 -9.86 11.54 -19.49
CA PHE A 179 -11.03 10.80 -19.02
C PHE A 179 -12.32 11.63 -19.05
N ARG A 180 -12.24 12.91 -18.66
CA ARG A 180 -13.36 13.87 -18.78
C ARG A 180 -13.74 14.13 -20.24
N ARG A 181 -12.75 14.24 -21.13
CA ARG A 181 -12.95 14.48 -22.57
C ARG A 181 -13.60 13.32 -23.31
N LEU A 182 -13.59 12.10 -22.75
CA LEU A 182 -14.34 10.98 -23.32
C LEU A 182 -15.84 11.30 -23.45
N ARG A 183 -16.39 12.13 -22.57
CA ARG A 183 -17.80 12.53 -22.56
C ARG A 183 -18.06 13.84 -23.30
N THR A 184 -17.08 14.35 -24.03
CA THR A 184 -17.15 15.61 -24.81
C THR A 184 -16.64 15.39 -26.23
N ALA A 185 -16.28 16.46 -26.95
CA ALA A 185 -16.04 16.45 -28.40
C ALA A 185 -14.73 15.78 -28.87
N SER A 186 -13.96 15.12 -28.00
CA SER A 186 -12.61 14.60 -28.32
C SER A 186 -12.41 13.13 -27.94
N VAL A 187 -13.39 12.27 -28.22
CA VAL A 187 -13.42 10.86 -27.77
C VAL A 187 -12.22 10.05 -28.27
N TYR A 188 -11.88 10.14 -29.56
CA TYR A 188 -10.82 9.31 -30.15
C TYR A 188 -9.44 9.60 -29.54
N SER A 189 -8.99 10.87 -29.56
CA SER A 189 -7.69 11.25 -29.00
C SER A 189 -7.60 11.02 -27.48
N ALA A 190 -8.69 11.25 -26.75
CA ALA A 190 -8.75 10.94 -25.32
C ALA A 190 -8.66 9.43 -25.04
N THR A 191 -9.32 8.61 -25.88
CA THR A 191 -9.24 7.14 -25.77
C THR A 191 -7.82 6.67 -26.05
N ASP A 192 -7.20 7.14 -27.13
CA ASP A 192 -5.84 6.71 -27.51
C ASP A 192 -4.81 7.07 -26.43
N TYR A 193 -4.89 8.28 -25.85
CA TYR A 193 -4.01 8.69 -24.75
C TYR A 193 -4.13 7.79 -23.52
N LEU A 194 -5.37 7.51 -23.09
CA LEU A 194 -5.64 6.67 -21.93
C LEU A 194 -5.22 5.22 -22.18
N MET A 195 -5.47 4.71 -23.39
CA MET A 195 -5.06 3.37 -23.80
C MET A 195 -3.54 3.24 -23.79
N GLN A 196 -2.80 4.23 -24.31
CA GLN A 196 -1.33 4.23 -24.31
C GLN A 196 -0.77 4.24 -22.88
N SER A 197 -1.33 5.07 -22.00
CA SER A 197 -0.88 5.16 -20.60
C SER A 197 -1.19 3.88 -19.84
N PHE A 198 -2.37 3.28 -20.07
CA PHE A 198 -2.79 2.03 -19.45
C PHE A 198 -1.96 0.84 -19.94
N ASP A 199 -1.71 0.74 -21.25
CA ASP A 199 -0.87 -0.28 -21.85
C ASP A 199 0.56 -0.25 -21.30
N GLY A 200 1.14 0.95 -21.14
CA GLY A 200 2.46 1.12 -20.52
C GLY A 200 2.50 0.59 -19.09
N PHE A 201 1.47 0.87 -18.28
CA PHE A 201 1.35 0.35 -16.92
C PHE A 201 1.21 -1.18 -16.89
N ILE A 202 0.24 -1.73 -17.64
CA ILE A 202 0.00 -3.19 -17.65
C ILE A 202 1.19 -3.96 -18.21
N SER A 203 1.88 -3.43 -19.23
CA SER A 203 3.05 -4.08 -19.81
C SER A 203 4.23 -4.18 -18.84
N VAL A 204 4.43 -3.18 -17.98
CA VAL A 204 5.46 -3.25 -16.94
C VAL A 204 5.00 -4.13 -15.79
N ALA A 205 3.76 -3.97 -15.32
CA ALA A 205 3.19 -4.81 -14.26
C ALA A 205 3.24 -6.31 -14.62
N ALA A 206 2.98 -6.67 -15.88
CA ALA A 206 3.03 -8.06 -16.35
C ALA A 206 4.40 -8.70 -16.21
N LYS A 207 5.49 -7.93 -16.36
CA LYS A 207 6.87 -8.43 -16.17
C LYS A 207 7.15 -8.80 -14.71
N PHE A 208 6.58 -8.05 -13.77
CA PHE A 208 6.75 -8.30 -12.32
C PHE A 208 6.12 -9.62 -11.87
N VAL A 209 5.12 -10.09 -12.61
CA VAL A 209 4.41 -11.34 -12.31
C VAL A 209 4.63 -12.42 -13.37
N ALA A 210 5.62 -12.24 -14.25
CA ALA A 210 5.97 -13.16 -15.35
C ALA A 210 4.77 -13.58 -16.22
N ALA A 211 3.92 -12.61 -16.58
CA ALA A 211 2.64 -12.82 -17.28
C ALA A 211 2.46 -11.95 -18.53
N GLU A 212 3.56 -11.65 -19.24
CA GLU A 212 3.55 -10.75 -20.41
C GLU A 212 2.61 -11.22 -21.53
N ASN A 213 2.32 -12.51 -21.60
CA ASN A 213 1.37 -13.10 -22.56
C ASN A 213 -0.11 -12.90 -22.21
N LYS A 214 -0.45 -12.38 -21.02
CA LYS A 214 -1.84 -12.24 -20.52
C LYS A 214 -2.40 -10.81 -20.56
N THR A 215 -1.64 -9.84 -21.07
CA THR A 215 -2.03 -8.41 -21.05
C THR A 215 -3.21 -8.07 -21.96
N SER A 216 -3.40 -8.80 -23.05
CA SER A 216 -4.36 -8.48 -24.11
C SER A 216 -5.82 -8.38 -23.62
N LYS A 217 -6.27 -9.33 -22.80
CA LYS A 217 -7.64 -9.34 -22.25
C LYS A 217 -7.90 -8.15 -21.34
N ILE A 218 -6.89 -7.73 -20.57
CA ILE A 218 -6.96 -6.59 -19.64
C ILE A 218 -7.09 -5.29 -20.44
N ILE A 219 -6.24 -5.12 -21.45
CA ILE A 219 -6.25 -3.96 -22.35
C ILE A 219 -7.58 -3.87 -23.11
N GLU A 220 -8.10 -4.99 -23.62
CA GLU A 220 -9.41 -5.03 -24.28
C GLU A 220 -10.56 -4.69 -23.33
N GLY A 221 -10.52 -5.20 -22.10
CA GLY A 221 -11.47 -4.88 -21.03
C GLY A 221 -11.48 -3.38 -20.71
N PHE A 222 -10.31 -2.78 -20.54
CA PHE A 222 -10.18 -1.34 -20.31
C PHE A 222 -10.73 -0.51 -21.48
N LYS A 223 -10.43 -0.90 -22.73
CA LYS A 223 -10.99 -0.25 -23.93
C LYS A 223 -12.52 -0.29 -23.94
N LYS A 224 -13.12 -1.44 -23.61
CA LYS A 224 -14.58 -1.59 -23.49
C LYS A 224 -15.14 -0.67 -22.41
N ASN A 225 -14.44 -0.52 -21.29
CA ASN A 225 -14.84 0.39 -20.21
C ASN A 225 -14.77 1.86 -20.64
N LEU A 226 -13.71 2.29 -21.34
CA LEU A 226 -13.62 3.65 -21.88
C LEU A 226 -14.76 3.97 -22.87
N PHE A 227 -15.12 3.00 -23.72
CA PHE A 227 -16.28 3.13 -24.61
C PHE A 227 -17.61 3.24 -23.84
N ARG A 228 -17.75 2.53 -22.72
CA ARG A 228 -18.91 2.72 -21.83
C ARG A 228 -18.91 4.12 -21.25
N VAL A 229 -17.77 4.62 -20.77
CA VAL A 229 -17.65 5.96 -20.19
C VAL A 229 -18.02 7.06 -21.19
N SER A 230 -17.56 6.96 -22.44
CA SER A 230 -17.66 8.04 -23.42
C SER A 230 -19.09 8.50 -23.73
N ASN A 231 -20.08 7.62 -23.57
CA ASN A 231 -21.48 7.94 -23.80
C ASN A 231 -22.36 7.65 -22.57
N LEU A 232 -21.84 7.81 -21.35
CA LEU A 232 -22.64 7.67 -20.13
C LEU A 232 -23.68 8.79 -19.98
N PRO A 233 -24.90 8.49 -19.50
CA PRO A 233 -25.38 7.16 -19.07
C PRO A 233 -25.97 6.30 -20.22
N ASP A 234 -26.05 6.83 -21.44
CA ASP A 234 -26.78 6.19 -22.54
C ASP A 234 -26.15 4.87 -23.00
N SER A 235 -24.83 4.76 -23.01
CA SER A 235 -24.07 3.54 -23.34
C SER A 235 -24.50 2.33 -22.52
N ILE A 236 -24.66 2.49 -21.21
CA ILE A 236 -25.07 1.41 -20.30
C ILE A 236 -26.59 1.23 -20.38
N SER A 237 -27.36 2.31 -20.41
CA SER A 237 -28.82 2.22 -20.51
C SER A 237 -29.29 1.55 -21.80
N GLY A 238 -28.54 1.66 -22.89
CA GLY A 238 -28.85 1.03 -24.18
C GLY A 238 -28.80 -0.51 -24.17
N PHE A 239 -28.09 -1.12 -23.21
CA PHE A 239 -28.12 -2.58 -23.02
C PHE A 239 -29.43 -3.06 -22.37
N MET A 240 -30.11 -2.17 -21.65
CA MET A 240 -31.41 -2.44 -21.05
C MET A 240 -32.52 -2.12 -22.07
N THR A 241 -33.51 -2.99 -22.24
CA THR A 241 -34.67 -2.69 -23.10
C THR A 241 -35.91 -2.27 -22.31
N ILE A 242 -35.90 -2.51 -21.00
CA ILE A 242 -37.01 -2.14 -20.13
C ILE A 242 -36.83 -0.70 -19.65
N LYS A 243 -37.75 0.19 -20.03
CA LYS A 243 -37.72 1.63 -19.72
C LYS A 243 -37.55 1.92 -18.22
N LYS A 244 -38.15 1.11 -17.33
CA LYS A 244 -37.97 1.21 -15.87
C LYS A 244 -36.49 1.21 -15.48
N TYR A 245 -35.70 0.27 -15.99
CA TYR A 245 -34.28 0.12 -15.62
C TYR A 245 -33.40 1.17 -16.28
N GLN A 246 -33.73 1.59 -17.50
CA GLN A 246 -33.07 2.74 -18.13
C GLN A 246 -33.25 4.01 -17.30
N THR A 247 -34.48 4.31 -16.88
CA THR A 247 -34.78 5.47 -16.04
C THR A 247 -34.12 5.36 -14.66
N ALA A 248 -34.13 4.18 -14.04
CA ALA A 248 -33.46 3.93 -12.77
C ALA A 248 -31.94 4.19 -12.86
N PHE A 249 -31.29 3.71 -13.93
CA PHE A 249 -29.86 3.97 -14.15
C PHE A 249 -29.54 5.45 -14.36
N LYS A 250 -30.34 6.13 -15.20
CA LYS A 250 -30.15 7.57 -15.44
C LYS A 250 -30.30 8.36 -14.15
N LYS A 251 -31.27 8.02 -13.30
CA LYS A 251 -31.45 8.63 -11.97
C LYS A 251 -30.26 8.36 -11.06
N LEU A 252 -29.81 7.10 -10.96
CA LEU A 252 -28.63 6.73 -10.18
C LEU A 252 -27.40 7.54 -10.60
N PHE A 253 -27.15 7.64 -11.91
CA PHE A 253 -26.01 8.36 -12.43
C PHE A 253 -26.09 9.87 -12.12
N MET A 254 -27.27 10.49 -12.27
CA MET A 254 -27.49 11.88 -11.84
C MET A 254 -27.22 12.07 -10.35
N GLU A 255 -27.64 11.13 -9.49
CA GLU A 255 -27.36 11.21 -8.05
C GLU A 255 -25.86 11.13 -7.76
N ILE A 256 -25.12 10.27 -8.46
CA ILE A 256 -23.65 10.21 -8.34
C ILE A 256 -23.04 11.54 -8.78
N GLN A 257 -23.44 12.08 -9.93
CA GLN A 257 -22.91 13.36 -10.42
C GLN A 257 -23.17 14.53 -9.44
N ASN A 258 -24.30 14.52 -8.75
CA ASN A 258 -24.72 15.62 -7.88
C ASN A 258 -24.23 15.48 -6.43
N LYS A 259 -24.07 14.24 -5.93
CA LYS A 259 -23.78 13.97 -4.52
C LYS A 259 -22.36 13.47 -4.27
N GLU A 260 -21.70 12.89 -5.26
CA GLU A 260 -20.37 12.31 -5.11
C GLU A 260 -19.29 13.27 -5.60
N ILE A 261 -18.56 13.87 -4.66
CA ILE A 261 -17.37 14.68 -4.99
C ILE A 261 -16.32 13.78 -5.64
N GLN A 262 -15.61 14.32 -6.64
CA GLN A 262 -14.57 13.61 -7.42
C GLN A 262 -15.05 12.29 -8.07
N TRP A 263 -16.34 12.13 -8.38
CA TRP A 263 -16.87 10.87 -8.93
C TRP A 263 -16.13 10.38 -10.18
N GLU A 264 -15.71 11.29 -11.07
CA GLU A 264 -14.95 10.92 -12.27
C GLU A 264 -13.62 10.25 -11.93
N ARG A 265 -12.96 10.74 -10.87
CA ARG A 265 -11.69 10.21 -10.40
C ARG A 265 -11.86 8.87 -9.70
N LYS A 266 -12.87 8.74 -8.84
CA LYS A 266 -13.25 7.47 -8.19
C LYS A 266 -13.52 6.38 -9.24
N LEU A 267 -14.30 6.73 -10.27
CA LEU A 267 -14.59 5.83 -11.39
C LEU A 267 -13.32 5.50 -12.18
N PHE A 268 -12.47 6.48 -12.48
CA PHE A 268 -11.23 6.27 -13.22
C PHE A 268 -10.27 5.32 -12.49
N PHE A 269 -10.03 5.52 -11.19
CA PHE A 269 -9.18 4.65 -10.38
C PHE A 269 -9.73 3.22 -10.32
N PHE A 270 -11.03 3.06 -10.08
CA PHE A 270 -11.67 1.76 -10.13
C PHE A 270 -11.45 1.07 -11.49
N LEU A 271 -11.73 1.75 -12.61
CA LEU A 271 -11.58 1.15 -13.94
C LEU A 271 -10.12 0.81 -14.30
N ALA A 272 -9.16 1.58 -13.81
CA ALA A 272 -7.74 1.34 -14.03
C ALA A 272 -7.21 0.14 -13.22
N LEU A 273 -7.78 -0.16 -12.06
CA LEU A 273 -7.23 -1.15 -11.13
C LEU A 273 -8.02 -2.46 -11.09
N ARG A 274 -9.30 -2.45 -11.48
CA ARG A 274 -10.20 -3.59 -11.27
C ARG A 274 -9.76 -4.91 -11.91
N ASP A 275 -9.06 -4.87 -13.03
CA ASP A 275 -8.71 -6.05 -13.83
C ASP A 275 -7.22 -6.43 -13.75
N ILE A 276 -6.40 -5.78 -12.89
CA ILE A 276 -4.96 -6.06 -12.83
C ILE A 276 -4.65 -7.49 -12.34
N GLY A 277 -5.52 -8.08 -11.51
CA GLY A 277 -5.42 -9.47 -11.05
C GLY A 277 -5.52 -10.50 -12.20
N LYS A 278 -6.08 -10.11 -13.36
CA LYS A 278 -6.15 -10.97 -14.56
C LYS A 278 -4.78 -11.31 -15.15
N LEU A 279 -3.72 -10.65 -14.72
CA LEU A 279 -2.35 -11.05 -15.05
C LEU A 279 -2.06 -12.47 -14.54
N ILE A 280 -2.64 -12.88 -13.41
CA ILE A 280 -2.43 -14.22 -12.86
C ILE A 280 -3.63 -15.12 -13.08
N ALA A 281 -4.82 -14.72 -12.63
CA ALA A 281 -6.03 -15.53 -12.69
C ALA A 281 -7.12 -14.82 -13.51
N GLU A 282 -7.67 -15.47 -14.53
CA GLU A 282 -8.71 -14.84 -15.37
C GLU A 282 -10.08 -14.74 -14.68
N ASN A 283 -10.39 -15.70 -13.82
CA ASN A 283 -11.60 -15.75 -13.00
C ASN A 283 -11.25 -15.46 -11.55
N ASP A 284 -12.22 -14.95 -10.78
CA ASP A 284 -12.09 -14.65 -9.35
C ASP A 284 -10.88 -13.74 -9.04
N HIS A 285 -10.58 -12.82 -9.97
CA HIS A 285 -9.39 -11.98 -9.95
C HIS A 285 -9.52 -10.75 -9.03
N ALA A 286 -10.71 -10.50 -8.47
CA ALA A 286 -10.99 -9.31 -7.67
C ALA A 286 -10.12 -9.22 -6.41
N GLU A 287 -9.90 -10.33 -5.70
CA GLU A 287 -9.02 -10.38 -4.53
C GLU A 287 -7.56 -10.11 -4.91
N LEU A 288 -7.09 -10.67 -6.03
CA LEU A 288 -5.74 -10.42 -6.55
C LEU A 288 -5.58 -8.96 -7.00
N SER A 289 -6.57 -8.40 -7.70
CA SER A 289 -6.56 -6.98 -8.05
C SER A 289 -6.49 -6.11 -6.80
N ARG A 290 -7.22 -6.46 -5.74
CA ARG A 290 -7.15 -5.74 -4.46
C ARG A 290 -5.79 -5.92 -3.79
N SER A 291 -5.22 -7.12 -3.78
CA SER A 291 -3.92 -7.36 -3.15
C SER A 291 -2.81 -6.58 -3.84
N TYR A 292 -2.81 -6.48 -5.18
CA TYR A 292 -1.84 -5.69 -5.93
C TYR A 292 -1.89 -4.18 -5.65
N ILE A 293 -3.00 -3.63 -5.16
CA ILE A 293 -3.04 -2.23 -4.70
C ILE A 293 -2.10 -2.03 -3.50
N ASP A 294 -2.03 -3.00 -2.57
CA ASP A 294 -1.18 -2.95 -1.39
C ASP A 294 0.24 -3.47 -1.69
N GLU A 295 0.33 -4.61 -2.38
CA GLU A 295 1.58 -5.25 -2.73
C GLU A 295 2.43 -4.35 -3.63
N TRP A 296 1.83 -3.57 -4.54
CA TRP A 296 2.58 -2.62 -5.36
C TRP A 296 2.52 -1.18 -4.85
N LEU A 297 2.00 -0.96 -3.63
CA LEU A 297 1.91 0.36 -2.98
C LEU A 297 1.18 1.41 -3.83
N LEU A 298 0.23 0.99 -4.68
CA LEU A 298 -0.49 1.89 -5.59
C LEU A 298 -1.36 2.89 -4.82
N GLY A 299 -1.83 2.53 -3.63
CA GLY A 299 -2.52 3.44 -2.70
C GLY A 299 -1.68 4.68 -2.35
N LYS A 300 -0.37 4.51 -2.14
CA LYS A 300 0.57 5.60 -1.84
C LYS A 300 0.69 6.56 -3.03
N LEU A 301 0.75 6.03 -4.24
CA LEU A 301 0.81 6.82 -5.48
C LEU A 301 -0.51 7.58 -5.75
N MET A 302 -1.66 6.94 -5.50
CA MET A 302 -2.96 7.61 -5.56
C MET A 302 -3.02 8.78 -4.56
N ARG A 303 -2.57 8.58 -3.32
CA ARG A 303 -2.48 9.64 -2.30
C ARG A 303 -1.61 10.79 -2.76
N HIS A 304 -0.43 10.51 -3.30
CA HIS A 304 0.48 11.54 -3.81
C HIS A 304 -0.18 12.39 -4.91
N SER A 305 -0.74 11.75 -5.94
CA SER A 305 -1.45 12.42 -7.04
C SER A 305 -2.65 13.27 -6.58
N LEU A 306 -3.39 12.78 -5.57
CA LEU A 306 -4.52 13.50 -4.98
C LEU A 306 -4.05 14.72 -4.16
N THR A 307 -2.93 14.59 -3.44
CA THR A 307 -2.31 15.65 -2.64
C THR A 307 -1.82 16.79 -3.54
N GLU A 308 -1.15 16.45 -4.65
CA GLU A 308 -0.74 17.44 -5.67
C GLU A 308 -1.94 18.18 -6.28
N SER A 309 -3.08 17.49 -6.37
CA SER A 309 -4.35 18.08 -6.80
C SER A 309 -5.02 18.96 -5.72
N LYS A 310 -4.38 19.17 -4.56
CA LYS A 310 -4.86 19.96 -3.41
C LYS A 310 -6.19 19.45 -2.82
N ILE A 311 -6.41 18.14 -2.86
CA ILE A 311 -7.58 17.50 -2.24
C ILE A 311 -7.32 17.37 -0.74
N ALA A 312 -8.35 17.52 0.08
CA ALA A 312 -8.24 17.42 1.54
C ALA A 312 -7.97 15.96 1.98
N GLU A 313 -7.12 15.77 2.98
CA GLU A 313 -6.65 14.44 3.42
C GLU A 313 -7.79 13.46 3.71
N ASN A 314 -8.86 13.92 4.39
CA ASN A 314 -10.04 13.10 4.68
C ASN A 314 -10.78 12.62 3.42
N GLU A 315 -10.75 13.40 2.34
CA GLU A 315 -11.33 13.03 1.05
C GLU A 315 -10.39 12.09 0.28
N ILE A 316 -9.08 12.27 0.41
CA ILE A 316 -8.07 11.35 -0.14
C ILE A 316 -8.27 9.95 0.41
N GLU A 317 -8.33 9.81 1.74
CA GLU A 317 -8.61 8.52 2.40
C GLU A 317 -9.89 7.88 1.89
N ARG A 318 -10.96 8.66 1.78
CA ARG A 318 -12.25 8.17 1.29
C ARG A 318 -12.22 7.71 -0.16
N ILE A 319 -11.47 8.38 -1.04
CA ILE A 319 -11.34 8.00 -2.46
C ILE A 319 -10.58 6.67 -2.57
N ILE A 320 -9.47 6.53 -1.85
CA ILE A 320 -8.63 5.33 -1.88
C ILE A 320 -9.40 4.13 -1.30
N LEU A 321 -9.97 4.28 -0.10
CA LEU A 321 -10.74 3.23 0.57
C LEU A 321 -11.94 2.77 -0.28
N LEU A 322 -12.66 3.70 -0.90
CA LEU A 322 -13.74 3.34 -1.81
C LEU A 322 -13.22 2.60 -3.05
N THR A 323 -12.11 3.04 -3.65
CA THR A 323 -11.52 2.37 -4.82
C THR A 323 -11.19 0.91 -4.49
N GLU A 324 -10.55 0.68 -3.35
CA GLU A 324 -10.23 -0.65 -2.83
C GLU A 324 -11.48 -1.52 -2.63
N ILE A 325 -12.51 -0.98 -1.97
CA ILE A 325 -13.78 -1.68 -1.78
C ILE A 325 -14.41 -2.04 -3.11
N LEU A 326 -14.42 -1.12 -4.08
CA LEU A 326 -15.04 -1.36 -5.39
C LEU A 326 -14.28 -2.40 -6.20
N VAL A 327 -12.94 -2.43 -6.12
CA VAL A 327 -12.13 -3.45 -6.78
C VAL A 327 -12.38 -4.82 -6.17
N LEU A 328 -12.41 -4.92 -4.84
CA LEU A 328 -12.64 -6.18 -4.12
C LEU A 328 -14.05 -6.73 -4.36
N PHE A 329 -15.06 -5.87 -4.34
CA PHE A 329 -16.46 -6.26 -4.49
C PHE A 329 -17.00 -6.10 -5.91
N GLN A 330 -16.16 -5.95 -6.94
CA GLN A 330 -16.63 -5.65 -8.31
C GLN A 330 -17.62 -6.70 -8.87
N ASP A 331 -17.46 -7.96 -8.47
CA ASP A 331 -18.26 -9.11 -8.93
C ASP A 331 -19.34 -9.54 -7.94
N TRP A 332 -19.73 -8.67 -6.98
CA TRP A 332 -20.76 -8.95 -5.96
C TRP A 332 -22.09 -9.47 -6.53
N HIS A 333 -22.33 -9.22 -7.81
CA HIS A 333 -23.57 -9.48 -8.53
C HIS A 333 -23.56 -10.79 -9.36
N GLU A 334 -22.46 -11.56 -9.39
CA GLU A 334 -22.39 -12.81 -10.16
C GLU A 334 -23.14 -13.97 -9.48
N ASN A 335 -23.19 -14.00 -8.14
CA ASN A 335 -23.83 -15.09 -7.35
C ASN A 335 -25.24 -14.75 -6.82
N LEU A 336 -26.01 -13.93 -7.53
CA LEU A 336 -27.35 -13.47 -7.11
C LEU A 336 -28.48 -14.52 -7.23
N GLU A 337 -28.15 -15.81 -7.26
CA GLU A 337 -29.12 -16.93 -7.33
C GLU A 337 -29.23 -17.72 -6.03
N GLU A 338 -28.43 -17.36 -5.02
CA GLU A 338 -28.50 -17.90 -3.68
C GLU A 338 -29.81 -17.49 -2.97
N GLU A 339 -30.30 -18.33 -2.05
CA GLU A 339 -31.37 -17.94 -1.15
C GLU A 339 -30.92 -16.74 -0.29
N LYS A 340 -31.77 -15.70 -0.17
CA LYS A 340 -31.50 -14.50 0.66
C LYS A 340 -30.22 -13.74 0.22
N PRO A 341 -30.10 -13.34 -1.06
CA PRO A 341 -28.88 -12.73 -1.59
C PRO A 341 -28.49 -11.43 -0.88
N ILE A 342 -29.47 -10.68 -0.37
CA ILE A 342 -29.25 -9.42 0.35
C ILE A 342 -28.58 -9.68 1.72
N TYR A 343 -29.00 -10.72 2.43
CA TYR A 343 -28.39 -11.11 3.71
C TYR A 343 -26.94 -11.56 3.51
N HIS A 344 -26.68 -12.41 2.51
CA HIS A 344 -25.33 -12.89 2.21
C HIS A 344 -24.40 -11.76 1.79
N LEU A 345 -24.87 -10.86 0.91
CA LEU A 345 -24.11 -9.67 0.51
C LEU A 345 -23.79 -8.77 1.71
N LEU A 346 -24.77 -8.46 2.57
CA LEU A 346 -24.53 -7.62 3.76
C LEU A 346 -23.54 -8.27 4.73
N LYS A 347 -23.69 -9.57 4.99
CA LYS A 347 -22.77 -10.30 5.87
C LYS A 347 -21.36 -10.30 5.31
N ASN A 348 -21.21 -10.47 4.00
CA ASN A 348 -19.91 -10.43 3.34
C ASN A 348 -19.29 -9.04 3.43
N LEU A 349 -20.02 -7.98 3.04
CA LEU A 349 -19.56 -6.59 3.14
C LEU A 349 -19.12 -6.23 4.58
N LEU A 350 -19.94 -6.56 5.58
CA LEU A 350 -19.65 -6.21 6.98
C LEU A 350 -18.55 -7.08 7.62
N ALA A 351 -18.09 -8.15 6.97
CA ALA A 351 -16.98 -8.94 7.47
C ALA A 351 -15.62 -8.20 7.34
N TYR A 352 -15.53 -7.23 6.43
CA TYR A 352 -14.30 -6.47 6.17
C TYR A 352 -14.23 -5.20 7.01
N SER A 353 -13.12 -5.01 7.73
CA SER A 353 -12.86 -3.82 8.55
C SER A 353 -12.86 -2.53 7.74
N GLU A 354 -12.40 -2.58 6.50
CA GLU A 354 -12.33 -1.50 5.53
C GLU A 354 -13.72 -0.95 5.21
N ILE A 355 -14.71 -1.84 5.08
CA ILE A 355 -16.10 -1.46 4.86
C ILE A 355 -16.70 -0.89 6.14
N GLN A 356 -16.44 -1.49 7.30
CA GLN A 356 -16.90 -0.93 8.58
C GLN A 356 -16.36 0.50 8.80
N ASN A 357 -15.08 0.71 8.48
CA ASN A 357 -14.43 2.02 8.51
C ASN A 357 -15.07 2.98 7.50
N PHE A 358 -15.29 2.55 6.26
CA PHE A 358 -15.97 3.37 5.24
C PHE A 358 -17.38 3.76 5.67
N LEU A 359 -18.14 2.82 6.25
CA LEU A 359 -19.48 3.05 6.77
C LEU A 359 -19.49 3.92 8.04
N GLY A 360 -18.33 4.19 8.65
CA GLY A 360 -18.23 4.95 9.89
C GLY A 360 -18.96 4.25 11.04
N VAL A 361 -18.75 2.93 11.18
CA VAL A 361 -19.36 2.14 12.23
C VAL A 361 -18.81 2.57 13.59
N ASN A 362 -19.71 2.90 14.52
CA ASN A 362 -19.37 3.30 15.88
C ASN A 362 -20.27 2.61 16.89
N ARG A 363 -19.75 2.33 18.09
CA ARG A 363 -20.52 1.77 19.21
C ARG A 363 -21.02 2.89 20.12
N TYR A 364 -22.32 2.90 20.41
CA TYR A 364 -22.95 3.80 21.38
C TYR A 364 -24.04 3.05 22.14
N GLU A 365 -23.98 3.05 23.48
CA GLU A 365 -24.90 2.29 24.36
C GLU A 365 -25.03 0.82 23.95
N ASP A 366 -23.88 0.15 23.73
CA ASP A 366 -23.76 -1.24 23.27
C ASP A 366 -24.40 -1.58 21.90
N ILE A 367 -24.87 -0.56 21.15
CA ILE A 367 -25.43 -0.70 19.81
C ILE A 367 -24.40 -0.24 18.77
N LEU A 368 -24.27 -0.99 17.67
CA LEU A 368 -23.44 -0.61 16.52
C LEU A 368 -24.26 0.21 15.51
N TRP A 369 -23.85 1.45 15.30
CA TRP A 369 -24.46 2.39 14.37
C TRP A 369 -23.56 2.60 13.16
N TYR A 370 -24.14 2.78 11.98
CA TYR A 370 -23.41 3.17 10.78
C TYR A 370 -23.91 4.50 10.22
N ASN A 371 -23.05 5.19 9.47
CA ASN A 371 -23.40 6.45 8.84
C ASN A 371 -24.31 6.21 7.62
N LYS A 372 -25.50 6.82 7.65
CA LYS A 372 -26.50 6.76 6.57
C LYS A 372 -25.93 7.17 5.21
N GLU A 373 -25.26 8.32 5.14
CA GLU A 373 -24.78 8.89 3.87
C GLU A 373 -23.68 8.02 3.25
N ASN A 374 -22.78 7.48 4.08
CA ASN A 374 -21.75 6.55 3.63
C ASN A 374 -22.35 5.24 3.11
N PHE A 375 -23.37 4.71 3.78
CA PHE A 375 -24.07 3.51 3.31
C PHE A 375 -24.82 3.74 1.99
N GLU A 376 -25.51 4.88 1.86
CA GLU A 376 -26.16 5.27 0.59
C GLU A 376 -25.12 5.47 -0.53
N SER A 377 -23.97 6.07 -0.23
CA SER A 377 -22.85 6.22 -1.16
C SER A 377 -22.32 4.86 -1.62
N LEU A 378 -22.06 3.93 -0.68
CA LEU A 378 -21.60 2.57 -0.99
C LEU A 378 -22.56 1.86 -1.94
N ILE A 379 -23.87 1.90 -1.67
CA ILE A 379 -24.87 1.27 -2.54
C ILE A 379 -24.86 1.90 -3.94
N ARG A 380 -24.77 3.24 -4.04
CA ARG A 380 -24.70 3.90 -5.36
C ARG A 380 -23.52 3.40 -6.16
N TRP A 381 -22.34 3.31 -5.54
CA TRP A 381 -21.11 2.88 -6.19
C TRP A 381 -21.12 1.39 -6.55
N LEU A 382 -21.53 0.50 -5.64
CA LEU A 382 -21.67 -0.93 -5.92
C LEU A 382 -22.67 -1.18 -7.05
N THR A 383 -23.77 -0.43 -7.08
CA THR A 383 -24.74 -0.49 -8.17
C THR A 383 -24.11 -0.03 -9.49
N LEU A 384 -23.38 1.09 -9.49
CA LEU A 384 -22.73 1.60 -10.70
C LEU A 384 -21.74 0.57 -11.28
N VAL A 385 -20.83 0.03 -10.47
CA VAL A 385 -19.79 -0.89 -10.96
C VAL A 385 -20.39 -2.21 -11.47
N ALA A 386 -21.45 -2.72 -10.85
CA ALA A 386 -22.15 -3.90 -11.37
C ALA A 386 -22.82 -3.65 -12.73
N LEU A 387 -23.31 -2.43 -12.97
CA LEU A 387 -23.88 -2.05 -14.26
C LEU A 387 -22.79 -1.87 -15.34
N PHE A 388 -21.55 -1.59 -14.94
CA PHE A 388 -20.38 -1.62 -15.82
C PHE A 388 -19.98 -3.04 -16.27
N GLU A 389 -20.54 -4.09 -15.67
CA GLU A 389 -20.39 -5.50 -16.09
C GLU A 389 -21.62 -6.04 -16.83
N MET A 390 -22.44 -5.14 -17.39
CA MET A 390 -23.59 -5.56 -18.18
C MET A 390 -23.18 -6.32 -19.45
N PRO A 391 -23.78 -7.49 -19.72
CA PRO A 391 -23.52 -8.25 -20.94
C PRO A 391 -24.16 -7.57 -22.15
N SER A 392 -23.55 -7.71 -23.33
CA SER A 392 -24.08 -7.13 -24.57
C SER A 392 -25.44 -7.70 -24.98
N LYS A 393 -25.76 -8.93 -24.54
CA LYS A 393 -27.04 -9.59 -24.83
C LYS A 393 -28.17 -8.96 -24.00
N LYS A 394 -29.02 -8.18 -24.66
CA LYS A 394 -30.14 -7.42 -24.06
C LYS A 394 -31.04 -8.21 -23.10
N THR A 395 -31.37 -9.47 -23.43
CA THR A 395 -32.23 -10.29 -22.55
C THR A 395 -31.55 -10.64 -21.23
N THR A 396 -30.26 -11.00 -21.27
CA THR A 396 -29.44 -11.26 -20.08
C THR A 396 -29.22 -9.97 -19.30
N ALA A 397 -28.93 -8.86 -19.98
CA ALA A 397 -28.74 -7.55 -19.37
C ALA A 397 -29.97 -7.10 -18.56
N ASN A 398 -31.18 -7.26 -19.09
CA ASN A 398 -32.41 -6.93 -18.35
C ASN A 398 -32.61 -7.80 -17.10
N LYS A 399 -32.30 -9.10 -17.18
CA LYS A 399 -32.38 -9.99 -16.01
C LYS A 399 -31.40 -9.55 -14.92
N LYS A 400 -30.15 -9.26 -15.31
CA LYS A 400 -29.09 -8.77 -14.41
C LYS A 400 -29.47 -7.41 -13.81
N ALA A 401 -29.94 -6.47 -14.63
CA ALA A 401 -30.37 -5.14 -14.18
C ALA A 401 -31.54 -5.22 -13.19
N LYS A 402 -32.53 -6.10 -13.44
CA LYS A 402 -33.63 -6.35 -12.51
C LYS A 402 -33.11 -6.74 -11.13
N LYS A 403 -32.19 -7.70 -11.05
CA LYS A 403 -31.63 -8.20 -9.78
C LYS A 403 -30.82 -7.12 -9.07
N ILE A 404 -29.93 -6.42 -9.79
CA ILE A 404 -29.11 -5.35 -9.23
C ILE A 404 -29.97 -4.24 -8.64
N PHE A 405 -30.96 -3.74 -9.38
CA PHE A 405 -31.86 -2.69 -8.88
C PHE A 405 -32.73 -3.18 -7.74
N TYR A 406 -33.21 -4.44 -7.78
CA TYR A 406 -33.96 -5.03 -6.66
C TYR A 406 -33.13 -5.04 -5.36
N ILE A 407 -31.87 -5.46 -5.43
CA ILE A 407 -30.98 -5.50 -4.26
C ILE A 407 -30.70 -4.08 -3.75
N ALA A 408 -30.36 -3.14 -4.64
CA ALA A 408 -30.08 -1.76 -4.27
C ALA A 408 -31.29 -1.07 -3.62
N GLU A 409 -32.49 -1.21 -4.19
CA GLU A 409 -33.74 -0.64 -3.65
C GLU A 409 -34.07 -1.25 -2.27
N ASN A 410 -33.90 -2.56 -2.11
CA ASN A 410 -34.16 -3.22 -0.85
C ASN A 410 -33.15 -2.85 0.23
N LEU A 411 -31.85 -2.81 -0.08
CA LEU A 411 -30.81 -2.36 0.86
C LEU A 411 -31.08 -0.95 1.39
N GLN A 412 -31.49 -0.03 0.52
CA GLN A 412 -31.91 1.32 0.92
C GLN A 412 -33.13 1.30 1.83
N SER A 413 -34.13 0.47 1.49
CA SER A 413 -35.38 0.33 2.26
C SER A 413 -35.12 -0.21 3.67
N ILE A 414 -34.39 -1.31 3.81
CA ILE A 414 -34.08 -1.92 5.11
C ILE A 414 -33.14 -1.04 5.94
N SER A 415 -32.23 -0.29 5.30
CA SER A 415 -31.38 0.69 5.99
C SER A 415 -32.15 1.82 6.64
N LYS A 416 -33.23 2.29 5.99
CA LYS A 416 -34.13 3.28 6.60
C LYS A 416 -34.92 2.66 7.76
N LYS A 417 -35.39 1.41 7.61
CA LYS A 417 -36.19 0.71 8.63
C LYS A 417 -35.38 0.27 9.85
N SER A 418 -34.09 -0.04 9.68
CA SER A 418 -33.20 -0.45 10.78
C SER A 418 -32.87 0.69 11.74
N GLY A 419 -33.20 1.94 11.37
CA GLY A 419 -32.75 3.12 12.10
C GLY A 419 -31.23 3.27 12.08
N TYR A 420 -30.56 2.73 11.06
CA TYR A 420 -29.10 2.78 10.90
C TYR A 420 -28.31 1.97 11.96
N GLN A 421 -28.94 0.95 12.53
CA GLN A 421 -28.31 -0.03 13.43
C GLN A 421 -27.90 -1.28 12.67
N ILE A 422 -26.68 -1.76 12.88
CA ILE A 422 -26.12 -2.92 12.16
C ILE A 422 -26.93 -4.19 12.43
N GLU A 423 -27.25 -4.47 13.69
CA GLU A 423 -27.93 -5.70 14.09
C GLU A 423 -29.33 -5.77 13.46
N LYS A 424 -30.09 -4.67 13.51
CA LYS A 424 -31.42 -4.57 12.88
C LYS A 424 -31.35 -4.63 11.36
N LEU A 425 -30.33 -4.03 10.75
CA LEU A 425 -30.11 -4.11 9.30
C LEU A 425 -29.94 -5.57 8.85
N ILE A 426 -29.09 -6.32 9.57
CA ILE A 426 -28.85 -7.74 9.31
C ILE A 426 -30.12 -8.55 9.54
N GLU A 427 -30.87 -8.28 10.60
CA GLU A 427 -32.12 -8.99 10.90
C GLU A 427 -33.17 -8.81 9.79
N LEU A 428 -33.45 -7.56 9.40
CA LEU A 428 -34.40 -7.25 8.33
C LEU A 428 -33.99 -7.85 6.98
N SER A 429 -32.68 -8.01 6.73
CA SER A 429 -32.20 -8.61 5.48
C SER A 429 -32.52 -10.11 5.36
N LYS A 430 -32.72 -10.82 6.49
CA LYS A 430 -33.05 -12.26 6.49
C LYS A 430 -34.47 -12.55 5.99
N GLU A 431 -35.35 -11.56 6.03
CA GLU A 431 -36.75 -11.65 5.61
C GLU A 431 -36.93 -11.50 4.09
N LEU A 432 -35.91 -10.97 3.41
CA LEU A 432 -35.94 -10.72 1.98
C LEU A 432 -35.46 -11.95 1.20
N LYS A 433 -36.32 -12.40 0.29
CA LYS A 433 -36.03 -13.50 -0.64
C LYS A 433 -35.28 -13.00 -1.88
#